data_AF-A0A523JMC7-F1
#
_entry.id   AF-A0A523JMC7-F1
#
_cell.length_a   1.000
_cell.length_b   1.000
_cell.length_c   1.000
_cell.angle_alpha   90.00
_cell.angle_beta   90.00
_cell.angle_gamma   90.00
#
_symmetry.space_group_name_H-M   'P 1'
#
loop_
_entity.id
_entity.type
_entity.pdbx_description
1 polymer ?
#
loop_
_entity_poly.entity_id
_entity_poly.type
_entity_poly.pdbx_seq_one_letter_code
_entity_poly.pdbx_strand_id
1 'polypeptide(L)' 'KGLGSGERGPVLKRKVDTWLRQWNTVLAFVSARQVDGGTGAVYVLLRKS' A
#
# COMPACT_ATOMS: atom_id res chain seq x y z
N LYS A 1 2.90 -6.59 7.61
CA LYS A 1 2.95 -8.08 7.60
C LYS A 1 1.51 -8.58 7.64
N GLY A 2 1.16 -9.61 6.87
CA GLY A 2 -0.18 -10.23 6.85
C GLY A 2 -0.45 -11.11 8.09
N LEU A 3 -0.25 -10.56 9.29
CA LEU A 3 -0.31 -11.31 10.56
C LEU A 3 -1.73 -11.85 10.89
N GLY A 4 -2.76 -11.39 10.18
CA GLY A 4 -4.14 -11.90 10.25
C GLY A 4 -4.66 -12.51 8.95
N SER A 5 -3.84 -12.59 7.89
CA SER A 5 -4.22 -13.37 6.71
C SER A 5 -3.86 -14.83 6.98
N GLY A 6 -4.86 -15.70 7.10
CA GLY A 6 -4.64 -17.16 7.06
C GLY A 6 -4.06 -17.61 5.71
N GLU A 7 -4.22 -18.88 5.35
CA GLU A 7 -3.70 -19.53 4.12
C GLU A 7 -3.81 -18.70 2.82
N ARG A 8 -4.79 -17.79 2.73
CA ARG A 8 -5.04 -16.93 1.56
C ARG A 8 -4.07 -15.76 1.38
N GLY A 9 -3.20 -15.48 2.35
CA GLY A 9 -2.23 -14.39 2.28
C GLY A 9 -2.87 -12.98 2.28
N PRO A 10 -2.05 -11.92 2.12
CA PRO A 10 -2.50 -10.54 2.29
C PRO A 10 -3.37 -10.05 1.11
N VAL A 11 -4.69 -10.21 1.25
CA VAL A 11 -5.69 -9.85 0.21
C VAL A 11 -5.65 -8.35 -0.14
N LEU A 12 -5.57 -7.49 0.88
CA LEU A 12 -5.64 -6.03 0.67
C LEU A 12 -4.39 -5.50 -0.04
N LYS A 13 -3.21 -6.07 0.22
CA LYS A 13 -1.96 -5.56 -0.33
C LYS A 13 -1.96 -5.59 -1.86
N ARG A 14 -2.45 -6.68 -2.47
CA ARG A 14 -2.48 -6.80 -3.94
C ARG A 14 -3.49 -5.85 -4.57
N LYS A 15 -4.67 -5.68 -3.94
CA LYS A 15 -5.70 -4.76 -4.42
C LYS A 15 -5.22 -3.30 -4.36
N VAL A 16 -4.60 -2.92 -3.25
CA VAL A 16 -4.06 -1.57 -3.06
C VAL A 16 -2.98 -1.25 -4.09
N ASP A 17 -2.05 -2.17 -4.38
CA ASP A 17 -1.04 -1.96 -5.43
C ASP A 17 -1.68 -1.70 -6.81
N THR A 18 -2.70 -2.49 -7.18
CA THR A 18 -3.41 -2.30 -8.45
C THR A 18 -4.14 -0.96 -8.49
N TRP A 19 -4.88 -0.59 -7.44
CA TRP A 19 -5.63 0.67 -7.41
C TRP A 19 -4.71 1.90 -7.45
N LEU A 20 -3.62 1.90 -6.68
CA LEU A 20 -2.69 3.03 -6.66
C LEU A 20 -1.98 3.24 -8.00
N ARG A 21 -1.73 2.19 -8.78
CA ARG A 21 -1.20 2.30 -10.14
C ARG A 21 -2.20 2.87 -11.14
N GLN A 22 -3.49 2.65 -10.91
CA GLN A 22 -4.57 3.09 -11.80
C GLN A 22 -4.99 4.54 -11.56
N TRP A 23 -4.72 5.09 -10.37
CA TRP A 23 -5.06 6.47 -10.05
C TRP A 23 -4.05 7.47 -10.60
N ASN A 24 -4.48 8.24 -11.60
CA ASN A 24 -3.66 9.27 -12.28
C ASN A 24 -3.13 10.39 -11.36
N THR A 25 -3.73 10.57 -10.17
CA THR A 25 -3.28 11.53 -9.17
C THR A 25 -2.14 11.01 -8.32
N VAL A 26 -1.86 9.70 -8.33
CA VAL A 26 -0.76 9.09 -7.60
C VAL A 26 0.51 9.16 -8.45
N LEU A 27 1.54 9.81 -7.93
CA LEU A 27 2.84 9.94 -8.58
C LEU A 27 3.79 8.81 -8.19
N ALA A 28 3.74 8.38 -6.92
CA ALA A 28 4.55 7.28 -6.39
C ALA A 28 3.95 6.73 -5.10
N PHE A 29 4.29 5.48 -4.75
CA PHE A 29 3.96 4.90 -3.46
C PHE A 29 5.01 3.88 -3.01
N VAL A 30 5.23 3.77 -1.70
CA VAL A 30 6.20 2.84 -1.08
C VAL A 30 5.68 2.31 0.26
N SER A 31 6.20 1.17 0.73
CA SER A 31 5.88 0.70 2.10
C SER A 31 6.36 1.70 3.14
N ALA A 32 5.59 1.87 4.21
CA ALA A 32 5.95 2.78 5.29
C ALA A 32 7.18 2.27 6.05
N ARG A 33 7.83 3.17 6.81
CA ARG A 33 8.89 2.79 7.75
C ARG A 33 8.32 1.89 8.84
N GLN A 34 9.17 1.11 9.50
CA GLN A 34 8.72 0.18 10.55
C GLN A 34 7.97 0.89 11.69
N VAL A 35 8.42 2.09 12.07
CA VAL A 35 7.78 2.91 13.14
C VAL A 35 6.38 3.39 12.76
N ASP A 36 6.09 3.46 11.46
CA ASP A 36 4.85 3.95 10.89
C ASP A 36 3.96 2.79 10.37
N GLY A 37 4.26 1.55 10.76
CA GLY A 37 3.48 0.36 10.41
C GLY A 37 4.12 -0.57 9.37
N GLY A 38 5.30 -0.25 8.85
CA GLY A 38 6.09 -1.11 7.98
C GLY A 38 5.32 -1.59 6.75
N THR A 39 5.39 -2.89 6.47
CA THR A 39 4.66 -3.52 5.36
C THR A 39 3.13 -3.56 5.51
N GLY A 40 2.58 -3.07 6.62
CA GLY A 40 1.13 -2.91 6.85
C GLY A 40 0.59 -1.55 6.42
N ALA A 41 1.45 -0.58 6.12
CA ALA A 41 1.09 0.76 5.69
C ALA A 41 1.92 1.18 4.46
N VAL A 42 1.45 2.21 3.74
CA VAL A 42 2.10 2.75 2.55
C VAL A 42 2.07 4.28 2.56
N TYR A 43 3.17 4.90 2.15
CA TYR A 43 3.18 6.31 1.79
C TYR A 43 2.76 6.47 0.34
N VAL A 44 2.02 7.54 0.05
CA VAL A 44 1.55 7.87 -1.29
C VAL A 44 1.90 9.32 -1.57
N LEU A 45 2.63 9.55 -2.67
CA LEU A 45 2.88 10.88 -3.19
C LEU A 45 1.77 11.23 -4.18
N LEU A 46 1.02 12.29 -3.87
CA LEU A 46 -0.08 12.76 -4.71
C LEU A 46 0.37 13.98 -5.52
N ARG A 47 -0.18 14.10 -6.74
CA ARG A 47 -0.09 15.30 -7.56
C ARG A 47 -0.82 16.43 -6.83
N LYS A 48 -0.15 17.56 -6.65
CA LYS A 48 -0.76 18.77 -6.13
C LYS A 48 -1.81 19.28 -7.12
N SER A 49 -2.98 19.66 -6.62
CA SER A 49 -4.04 20.32 -7.41
C SER A 49 -3.62 21.71 -7.87
#